data_AF-A0A950KJ42-F1
#
_entry.id   AF-A0A950KJ42-F1
#
_cell.length_a   1.000
_cell.length_b   1.000
_cell.length_c   1.000
_cell.angle_alpha   90.00
_cell.angle_beta   90.00
_cell.angle_gamma   90.00
#
_symmetry.space_group_name_H-M   'P 1'
#
loop_
_entity.id
_entity.type
_entity.pdbx_description
1 polymer ?
#
loop_
_entity_poly.entity_id
_entity_poly.type
_entity_poly.pdbx_seq_one_letter_code
_entity_poly.pdbx_strand_id
1 'polypeptide(L)'
;MPEAVEFKTPSELRKLIHLAYLFLVLAALAWAKDFLLPLAFAGLLSLLLTPAVSWLESHGFKRVVAVLSVVAIAFIIIGVLCTVVSTQALDLINSVPKYRSNIISRWESLQHGPPGPLSVALQNVSDLVNELGKVSASAADAQQQGQPMKVQIVGGSEDLLALARNGLTPLVSPVTEGVIIVLLVVFMLLERHRIRRRFLRLVGHSHTAMTTLAVDEAGTRLSGFLRAQLQVNSVFAILVGIGLYFLGIPNAVLWAVLTLALRFLPYVGIWISAAFPILLSIATSTGWMAPVVTLALYCVLEVFTNNVVEPIVLGGSTGMSPLAVITAALFWTWLWGGIGLVLATPLTACLVVLGRYFPAFHFCSILLASEPPTAMEVKLVRLLTESRLAEAKTLLHEITGARLTLETAEEVLMPMIRTIENELFPGAASKQVKARIYQQMRELINELAPPLPAVSAEANSANPEQGTPEAPSVVILPFITEGDEVIGQVLEVLLRAEGINAHVLSGKMLRTEKQERLKELQASTILLSSIDSRSAPAVDNMVRSLRTMLPEATILVGLWSLPQKGAARLIRRLRDSLVVGVYTNLQQALRGILPLVTPSPPEGAAAEGGARAEVVSPAQLLL
;
A
#
# COMPACT_ATOMS: atom_id res chain seq x y z
N MET A 1 50.50 21.28 19.73
CA MET A 1 49.17 20.74 20.01
C MET A 1 49.28 19.23 19.88
N PRO A 2 48.99 18.43 20.92
CA PRO A 2 49.12 16.98 20.83
C PRO A 2 47.99 16.42 19.94
N GLU A 3 48.35 15.46 19.10
CA GLU A 3 47.42 14.67 18.28
C GLU A 3 46.35 14.05 19.18
N ALA A 4 45.08 14.30 18.85
CA ALA A 4 43.97 13.65 19.50
C ALA A 4 44.01 12.16 19.14
N VAL A 5 44.43 11.33 20.09
CA VAL A 5 44.34 9.87 20.02
C VAL A 5 42.86 9.52 19.94
N GLU A 6 42.41 9.20 18.73
CA GLU A 6 41.07 8.71 18.47
C GLU A 6 40.95 7.29 19.05
N PHE A 7 40.48 7.19 20.30
CA PHE A 7 40.24 5.90 20.96
C PHE A 7 39.21 5.10 20.18
N LYS A 8 39.69 4.17 19.34
CA LYS A 8 38.89 3.22 18.61
C LYS A 8 38.22 2.28 19.61
N THR A 9 36.97 2.59 19.97
CA THR A 9 36.18 1.75 20.88
C THR A 9 36.18 0.30 20.39
N PRO A 10 36.46 -0.69 21.26
CA PRO A 10 36.45 -2.08 20.85
C PRO A 10 35.06 -2.46 20.33
N SER A 11 35.01 -3.22 19.23
CA SER A 11 33.76 -3.60 18.56
C SER A 11 32.74 -4.24 19.51
N GLU A 12 33.21 -4.96 20.52
CA GLU A 12 32.38 -5.59 21.55
C GLU A 12 31.70 -4.59 22.48
N LEU A 13 32.37 -3.50 22.86
CA LEU A 13 31.77 -2.44 23.67
C LEU A 13 30.67 -1.71 22.90
N ARG A 14 30.88 -1.50 21.59
CA ARG A 14 29.87 -0.89 20.71
C ARG A 14 28.62 -1.76 20.59
N LYS A 15 28.79 -3.08 20.43
CA LYS A 15 27.67 -4.06 20.43
C LYS A 15 26.90 -4.05 21.75
N LEU A 16 27.62 -4.03 22.88
CA LEU A 16 27.03 -3.96 24.22
C LEU A 16 26.21 -2.68 24.43
N ILE A 17 26.72 -1.54 23.99
CA ILE A 17 25.99 -0.25 24.05
C ILE A 17 24.72 -0.31 23.19
N HIS A 18 24.78 -0.88 21.98
CA HIS A 18 23.59 -1.04 21.14
C HIS A 18 22.56 -1.97 21.78
N LEU A 19 22.99 -3.06 22.41
CA LEU A 19 22.10 -4.01 23.09
C LEU A 19 21.46 -3.39 24.34
N ALA A 20 22.24 -2.64 25.13
CA ALA A 20 21.72 -1.88 26.27
C ALA A 20 20.71 -0.80 25.83
N TYR A 21 20.99 -0.10 24.73
CA TYR A 21 20.06 0.88 24.16
C TYR A 21 18.77 0.21 23.68
N LEU A 22 18.87 -0.93 22.98
CA LEU A 22 17.71 -1.71 22.56
C LEU A 22 16.85 -2.14 23.75
N PHE A 23 17.47 -2.66 24.80
CA PHE A 23 16.77 -3.06 26.03
C PHE A 23 16.07 -1.88 26.70
N LEU A 24 16.77 -0.74 26.83
CA LEU A 24 16.20 0.48 27.39
C LEU A 24 14.98 0.97 26.58
N VAL A 25 15.08 0.94 25.25
CA VAL A 25 13.97 1.32 24.36
C VAL A 25 12.78 0.38 24.55
N LEU A 26 13.00 -0.94 24.59
CA LEU A 26 11.94 -1.92 24.80
C LEU A 26 11.27 -1.77 26.17
N ALA A 27 12.08 -1.56 27.23
CA ALA A 27 11.58 -1.32 28.58
C ALA A 27 10.75 -0.03 28.66
N ALA A 28 11.23 1.05 28.04
CA ALA A 28 10.49 2.31 27.96
C ALA A 28 9.17 2.15 27.18
N LEU A 29 9.18 1.38 26.08
CA LEU A 29 8.00 1.12 25.26
C LEU A 29 6.93 0.29 25.99
N ALA A 30 7.38 -0.67 26.81
CA ALA A 30 6.50 -1.47 27.66
C ALA A 30 5.91 -0.65 28.81
N TRP A 31 6.73 0.21 29.44
CA TRP A 31 6.30 1.08 30.53
C TRP A 31 5.33 2.18 30.05
N ALA A 32 5.58 2.77 28.89
CA ALA A 32 4.76 3.83 28.32
C ALA A 32 3.49 3.34 27.61
N LYS A 33 3.13 2.05 27.72
CA LYS A 33 2.01 1.45 26.98
C LYS A 33 0.68 2.20 27.17
N ASP A 34 0.37 2.66 28.39
CA ASP A 34 -0.90 3.31 28.72
C ASP A 34 -1.03 4.69 28.03
N PHE A 35 0.10 5.29 27.67
CA PHE A 35 0.15 6.52 26.88
C PHE A 35 0.26 6.24 25.37
N LEU A 36 1.07 5.25 24.99
CA LEU A 36 1.35 4.92 23.60
C LEU A 36 0.17 4.27 22.89
N LEU A 37 -0.63 3.43 23.57
CA LEU A 37 -1.77 2.73 22.98
C LEU A 37 -2.83 3.71 22.46
N PRO A 38 -3.36 4.66 23.26
CA PRO A 38 -4.30 5.64 22.75
C PRO A 38 -3.76 6.47 21.58
N LEU A 39 -2.47 6.83 21.64
CA LEU A 39 -1.80 7.58 20.58
C LEU A 39 -1.65 6.76 19.28
N ALA A 40 -1.30 5.48 19.40
CA ALA A 40 -1.17 4.56 18.27
C ALA A 40 -2.53 4.33 17.58
N PHE A 41 -3.57 4.05 18.36
CA PHE A 41 -4.94 3.95 17.84
C PHE A 41 -5.39 5.23 17.16
N ALA A 42 -5.16 6.38 17.80
CA ALA A 42 -5.55 7.66 17.23
C ALA A 42 -4.81 7.96 15.93
N GLY A 43 -3.51 7.63 15.86
CA GLY A 43 -2.70 7.76 14.66
C GLY A 43 -3.21 6.89 13.51
N LEU A 44 -3.46 5.60 13.76
CA LEU A 44 -3.98 4.68 12.75
C LEU A 44 -5.39 5.05 12.30
N LEU A 45 -6.28 5.39 13.23
CA LEU A 45 -7.66 5.78 12.90
C LEU A 45 -7.69 7.12 12.16
N SER A 46 -6.83 8.08 12.53
CA SER A 46 -6.65 9.32 11.79
C SER A 46 -6.20 9.07 10.34
N LEU A 47 -5.25 8.16 10.12
CA LEU A 47 -4.83 7.76 8.76
C LEU A 47 -5.95 7.09 7.97
N LEU A 48 -6.78 6.30 8.63
CA LEU A 48 -7.94 5.62 8.02
C LEU A 48 -9.06 6.60 7.64
N LEU A 49 -9.34 7.59 8.51
CA LEU A 49 -10.40 8.59 8.33
C LEU A 49 -9.99 9.78 7.45
N THR A 50 -8.69 10.07 7.33
CA THR A 50 -8.14 11.15 6.49
C THR A 50 -8.79 11.24 5.10
N PRO A 51 -8.89 10.15 4.31
CA PRO A 51 -9.48 10.21 2.97
C PRO A 51 -10.95 10.66 2.99
N ALA A 52 -11.75 10.19 3.96
CA ALA A 52 -13.14 10.62 4.11
C ALA A 52 -13.23 12.10 4.45
N VAL A 53 -12.34 12.61 5.32
CA VAL A 53 -12.24 14.04 5.63
C VAL A 53 -11.85 14.84 4.38
N SER A 54 -10.84 14.40 3.63
CA SER A 54 -10.40 15.11 2.42
C SER A 54 -11.44 15.12 1.31
N TRP A 55 -12.26 14.07 1.22
CA TRP A 55 -13.39 14.01 0.30
C TRP A 55 -14.47 15.03 0.69
N LEU A 56 -14.76 15.22 1.98
CA LEU A 56 -15.70 16.26 2.41
C LEU A 56 -15.12 17.67 2.21
N GLU A 57 -13.82 17.86 2.43
CA GLU A 57 -13.12 19.12 2.15
C GLU A 57 -13.15 19.47 0.65
N SER A 58 -13.00 18.49 -0.24
CA SER A 58 -13.08 18.72 -1.69
C SER A 58 -14.49 19.12 -2.15
N HIS A 59 -15.53 18.80 -1.39
CA HIS A 59 -16.91 19.25 -1.61
C HIS A 59 -17.21 20.64 -1.01
N GLY A 60 -16.18 21.35 -0.51
CA GLY A 60 -16.30 22.74 -0.06
C GLY A 60 -16.52 22.94 1.44
N PHE A 61 -16.55 21.87 2.24
CA PHE A 61 -16.67 22.00 3.70
C PHE A 61 -15.37 22.53 4.33
N LYS A 62 -15.50 23.44 5.29
CA LYS A 62 -14.36 23.88 6.12
C LYS A 62 -13.83 22.67 6.90
N ARG A 63 -12.51 22.54 6.97
CA ARG A 63 -11.79 21.42 7.63
C ARG A 63 -12.34 21.03 9.01
N VAL A 64 -12.67 22.00 9.86
CA VAL A 64 -13.23 21.72 11.19
C VAL A 64 -14.56 20.99 11.11
N VAL A 65 -15.46 21.45 10.22
CA VAL A 65 -16.76 20.82 9.99
C VAL A 65 -16.55 19.44 9.37
N ALA A 66 -15.67 19.31 8.38
CA ALA A 66 -15.36 18.03 7.76
C ALA A 66 -14.89 16.97 8.77
N VAL A 67 -13.94 17.33 9.65
CA VAL A 67 -13.45 16.43 10.70
C VAL A 67 -14.56 16.05 11.68
N LEU A 68 -15.30 17.04 12.20
CA LEU A 68 -16.37 16.77 13.17
C LEU A 68 -17.47 15.90 12.57
N SER A 69 -17.88 16.15 11.32
CA SER A 69 -18.88 15.35 10.62
C SER A 69 -18.41 13.91 10.41
N VAL A 70 -17.17 13.70 9.94
CA VAL A 70 -16.63 12.35 9.72
C VAL A 70 -16.51 11.57 11.03
N VAL A 71 -16.01 12.21 12.09
CA VAL A 71 -15.90 11.57 13.41
C VAL A 71 -17.30 11.26 13.97
N ALA A 72 -18.26 12.19 13.86
CA ALA A 72 -19.63 11.95 14.31
C ALA A 72 -20.28 10.78 13.56
N ILE A 73 -20.12 10.69 12.23
CA ILE A 73 -20.63 9.57 11.43
C ILE A 73 -19.98 8.25 11.87
N ALA A 74 -18.65 8.23 12.07
CA ALA A 74 -17.96 7.04 12.56
C ALA A 74 -18.49 6.57 13.93
N PHE A 75 -18.77 7.51 14.84
CA PHE A 75 -19.39 7.19 16.12
C PHE A 75 -20.81 6.66 16.01
N ILE A 76 -21.62 7.23 15.12
CA ILE A 76 -22.97 6.74 14.88
C ILE A 76 -22.90 5.30 14.37
N ILE A 77 -22.01 5.01 13.43
CA ILE A 77 -21.80 3.65 12.90
C ILE A 77 -21.38 2.71 14.03
N ILE A 78 -20.35 3.06 14.81
CA ILE A 78 -19.87 2.23 15.94
C ILE A 78 -20.97 2.03 16.98
N GLY A 79 -21.71 3.08 17.33
CA GLY A 79 -22.82 3.03 18.28
C GLY A 79 -23.92 2.07 17.82
N VAL A 80 -24.35 2.19 16.56
CA VAL A 80 -25.33 1.27 15.96
C VAL A 80 -24.82 -0.17 15.98
N LEU A 81 -23.57 -0.41 15.57
CA LEU A 81 -22.96 -1.75 15.60
C LEU A 81 -22.92 -2.32 17.03
N CYS A 82 -22.50 -1.53 18.02
CA CYS A 82 -22.45 -1.93 19.42
C CYS A 82 -23.84 -2.27 19.96
N THR A 83 -24.88 -1.49 19.63
CA THR A 83 -26.25 -1.78 20.04
C THR A 83 -26.76 -3.07 19.42
N VAL A 84 -26.51 -3.30 18.12
CA VAL A 84 -26.89 -4.53 17.42
C VAL A 84 -26.17 -5.74 18.01
N VAL A 85 -24.86 -5.64 18.25
CA VAL A 85 -24.07 -6.70 18.87
C VAL A 85 -24.57 -7.00 20.29
N SER A 86 -24.82 -5.98 21.10
CA SER A 86 -25.29 -6.13 22.49
C SER A 86 -26.66 -6.82 22.54
N THR A 87 -27.61 -6.38 21.73
CA THR A 87 -28.96 -6.99 21.66
C THR A 87 -28.89 -8.46 21.21
N GLN A 88 -28.13 -8.76 20.15
CA GLN A 88 -28.00 -10.13 19.66
C GLN A 88 -27.19 -11.04 20.60
N ALA A 89 -26.22 -10.49 21.33
CA ALA A 89 -25.48 -11.23 22.34
C ALA A 89 -26.40 -11.59 23.54
N LEU A 90 -27.26 -10.66 23.97
CA LEU A 90 -28.25 -10.93 25.02
C LEU A 90 -29.26 -11.99 24.56
N ASP A 91 -29.75 -11.91 23.32
CA ASP A 91 -30.62 -12.93 22.73
C ASP A 91 -29.95 -14.31 22.68
N LEU A 92 -28.66 -14.35 22.35
CA LEU A 92 -27.88 -15.59 22.38
C LEU A 92 -27.78 -16.16 23.80
N ILE A 93 -27.41 -15.33 24.78
CA ILE A 93 -27.28 -15.73 26.20
C ILE A 93 -28.61 -16.30 26.72
N ASN A 94 -29.73 -15.64 26.43
CA ASN A 94 -31.07 -16.06 26.85
C ASN A 94 -31.55 -17.32 26.13
N SER A 95 -31.00 -17.65 24.95
CA SER A 95 -31.33 -18.86 24.20
C SER A 95 -30.39 -20.04 24.49
N VAL A 96 -29.27 -19.85 25.20
CA VAL A 96 -28.34 -20.93 25.61
C VAL A 96 -29.04 -22.11 26.29
N PRO A 97 -30.00 -21.92 27.24
CA PRO A 97 -30.67 -23.06 27.88
C PRO A 97 -31.41 -23.95 26.89
N LYS A 98 -31.95 -23.38 25.79
CA LYS A 98 -32.65 -24.13 24.73
C LYS A 98 -31.69 -24.96 23.89
N TYR A 99 -30.44 -24.50 23.73
CA TYR A 99 -29.42 -25.20 22.95
C TYR A 99 -28.74 -26.32 23.74
N ARG A 100 -28.74 -26.26 25.08
CA ARG A 100 -28.11 -27.26 25.95
C ARG A 100 -28.65 -28.68 25.71
N SER A 101 -29.96 -28.86 25.56
CA SER A 101 -30.57 -30.17 25.32
C SER A 101 -30.18 -30.76 23.96
N ASN A 102 -30.02 -29.92 22.94
CA ASN A 102 -29.60 -30.35 21.60
C ASN A 102 -28.12 -30.73 21.55
N ILE A 103 -27.26 -30.02 22.29
CA ILE A 103 -25.83 -30.30 22.36
C ILE A 103 -25.58 -31.63 23.10
N ILE A 104 -26.28 -31.86 24.23
CA ILE A 104 -26.13 -33.09 25.02
C ILE A 104 -26.58 -34.31 24.22
N SER A 105 -27.76 -34.26 23.59
CA SER A 105 -28.26 -35.36 22.76
C SER A 105 -27.37 -35.66 21.54
N ARG A 106 -26.72 -34.64 20.96
CA ARG A 106 -25.76 -34.84 19.87
C ARG A 106 -24.44 -35.46 20.35
N TRP A 107 -23.93 -35.03 21.50
CA TRP A 107 -22.74 -35.66 22.10
C TRP A 107 -22.98 -37.13 22.42
N GLU A 108 -24.17 -37.44 22.94
CA GLU A 108 -24.61 -38.81 23.21
C GLU A 108 -24.76 -39.62 21.91
N SER A 109 -25.32 -39.04 20.85
CA SER A 109 -25.41 -39.67 19.51
C SER A 109 -24.06 -39.88 18.81
N LEU A 110 -23.04 -39.07 19.11
CA LEU A 110 -21.67 -39.24 18.62
C LEU A 110 -20.92 -40.31 19.41
N GLN A 111 -21.20 -40.44 20.71
CA GLN A 111 -20.71 -41.55 21.53
C GLN A 111 -21.42 -42.88 21.19
N HIS A 112 -22.64 -42.84 20.64
CA HIS A 112 -23.49 -44.02 20.40
C HIS A 112 -23.91 -44.26 18.94
N GLY A 113 -23.32 -43.58 17.95
CA GLY A 113 -23.74 -43.70 16.54
C GLY A 113 -22.68 -44.37 15.64
N PRO A 114 -23.04 -45.15 14.61
CA PRO A 114 -24.21 -46.03 14.41
C PRO A 114 -23.92 -47.49 14.86
N PRO A 115 -24.93 -48.35 15.07
CA PRO A 115 -24.68 -49.75 15.41
C PRO A 115 -24.02 -50.47 14.24
N GLY A 116 -22.74 -50.81 14.38
CA GLY A 116 -22.17 -51.91 13.61
C GLY A 116 -22.86 -53.22 13.98
N PRO A 117 -22.86 -54.25 13.12
CA PRO A 117 -23.51 -55.55 13.40
C PRO A 117 -23.05 -56.22 14.71
N LEU A 118 -21.93 -55.77 15.28
CA LEU A 118 -21.39 -56.19 16.57
C LEU A 118 -22.17 -55.63 17.78
N SER A 119 -22.68 -54.40 17.74
CA SER A 119 -23.41 -53.81 18.88
C SER A 119 -24.84 -54.35 19.00
N VAL A 120 -25.46 -54.71 17.86
CA VAL A 120 -26.74 -55.45 17.83
C VAL A 120 -26.56 -56.87 18.38
N ALA A 121 -25.43 -57.52 18.07
CA ALA A 121 -25.11 -58.83 18.64
C ALA A 121 -24.86 -58.78 20.16
N LEU A 122 -24.25 -57.71 20.66
CA LEU A 122 -24.04 -57.49 22.11
C LEU A 122 -25.32 -57.09 22.85
N GLN A 123 -26.21 -56.32 22.22
CA GLN A 123 -27.52 -55.97 22.79
C GLN A 123 -28.43 -57.19 22.93
N ASN A 124 -28.41 -58.10 21.96
CA ASN A 124 -29.15 -59.37 22.04
C ASN A 124 -28.64 -60.29 23.17
N VAL A 125 -27.35 -60.18 23.54
CA VAL A 125 -26.76 -60.92 24.67
C VAL A 125 -27.15 -60.26 26.00
N SER A 126 -27.17 -58.93 26.09
CA SER A 126 -27.63 -58.23 27.30
C SER A 126 -29.13 -58.38 27.53
N ASP A 127 -29.94 -58.46 26.46
CA ASP A 127 -31.37 -58.73 26.57
C ASP A 127 -31.65 -60.18 27.01
N LEU A 128 -30.84 -61.15 26.59
CA LEU A 128 -30.89 -62.52 27.14
C LEU A 128 -30.56 -62.55 28.64
N VAL A 129 -29.55 -61.78 29.08
CA VAL A 129 -29.15 -61.67 30.50
C VAL A 129 -30.21 -60.95 31.33
N ASN A 130 -30.89 -59.95 30.77
CA ASN A 130 -31.98 -59.23 31.43
C ASN A 130 -33.29 -60.05 31.49
N GLU A 131 -33.61 -60.85 30.48
CA GLU A 131 -34.72 -61.81 30.52
C GLU A 131 -34.46 -62.90 31.58
N LEU A 132 -33.21 -63.38 31.70
CA LEU A 132 -32.78 -64.29 32.78
C LEU A 132 -32.83 -63.62 34.17
N GLY A 133 -32.57 -62.30 34.26
CA GLY A 133 -32.65 -61.53 35.49
C GLY A 133 -34.08 -61.17 35.93
N LYS A 134 -35.01 -61.00 34.97
CA LYS A 134 -36.42 -60.68 35.23
C LYS A 134 -37.23 -61.84 35.81
N VAL A 135 -36.75 -63.09 35.67
CA VAL A 135 -37.31 -64.25 36.39
C VAL A 135 -37.05 -64.16 37.90
N SER A 136 -36.09 -63.33 38.35
CA SER A 136 -35.68 -63.25 39.77
C SER A 136 -36.12 -61.97 40.49
N ALA A 137 -36.75 -61.01 39.81
CA ALA A 137 -37.00 -59.66 40.36
C ALA A 137 -38.46 -59.20 40.34
N SER A 138 -39.43 -60.12 40.33
CA SER A 138 -40.84 -59.81 40.60
C SER A 138 -41.13 -59.85 42.11
N ALA A 139 -40.51 -58.95 42.89
CA ALA A 139 -40.91 -58.65 44.26
C ALA A 139 -40.19 -57.40 44.79
N ALA A 140 -40.57 -56.20 44.35
CA ALA A 140 -40.44 -54.95 45.13
C ALA A 140 -40.93 -53.73 44.32
N ASP A 141 -42.24 -53.46 44.38
CA ASP A 141 -42.78 -52.11 44.16
C ASP A 141 -43.16 -51.52 45.52
N ALA A 142 -42.74 -50.27 45.79
CA ALA A 142 -43.55 -49.16 46.34
C ALA A 142 -42.74 -48.08 47.11
N GLN A 143 -43.13 -46.81 46.89
CA GLN A 143 -42.86 -45.56 47.65
C GLN A 143 -41.51 -44.87 47.36
N GLN A 144 -41.39 -43.55 47.07
CA GLN A 144 -42.11 -42.40 47.64
C GLN A 144 -41.90 -41.08 46.83
N GLN A 145 -42.88 -40.16 46.94
CA GLN A 145 -43.01 -38.83 46.31
C GLN A 145 -42.26 -37.68 47.02
N GLY A 146 -41.86 -36.67 46.24
CA GLY A 146 -42.12 -35.23 46.49
C GLY A 146 -41.18 -34.41 47.40
N GLN A 147 -40.46 -33.43 46.84
CA GLN A 147 -39.99 -32.23 47.57
C GLN A 147 -40.06 -30.94 46.70
N PRO A 148 -40.30 -29.76 47.31
CA PRO A 148 -40.85 -28.58 46.65
C PRO A 148 -39.81 -27.60 46.11
N MET A 149 -40.18 -26.91 45.03
CA MET A 149 -39.41 -25.87 44.33
C MET A 149 -39.39 -24.57 45.15
N LYS A 150 -38.19 -24.07 45.52
CA LYS A 150 -38.05 -22.77 46.21
C LYS A 150 -38.23 -21.63 45.20
N VAL A 151 -39.30 -20.85 45.37
CA VAL A 151 -39.56 -19.60 44.65
C VAL A 151 -38.74 -18.50 45.31
N GLN A 152 -37.77 -17.94 44.58
CA GLN A 152 -37.03 -16.76 45.00
C GLN A 152 -37.84 -15.51 44.61
N ILE A 153 -38.24 -14.74 45.62
CA ILE A 153 -39.03 -13.51 45.46
C ILE A 153 -38.08 -12.41 44.98
N VAL A 154 -38.32 -11.90 43.76
CA VAL A 154 -37.67 -10.71 43.22
C VAL A 154 -38.23 -9.49 43.94
N GLY A 155 -37.42 -8.87 44.81
CA GLY A 155 -37.73 -7.61 45.50
C GLY A 155 -37.22 -6.41 44.70
N GLY A 156 -38.09 -5.40 44.53
CA GLY A 156 -37.91 -4.27 43.61
C GLY A 156 -36.89 -3.20 44.00
N SER A 157 -36.62 -2.35 43.00
CA SER A 157 -35.84 -1.09 42.97
C SER A 157 -34.37 -1.09 43.42
N GLU A 158 -33.98 -1.80 44.48
CA GLU A 158 -32.56 -1.89 44.86
C GLU A 158 -31.78 -2.80 43.92
N ASP A 159 -32.43 -3.84 43.38
CA ASP A 159 -31.84 -4.72 42.36
C ASP A 159 -31.60 -3.99 41.03
N LEU A 160 -32.44 -3.03 40.64
CA LEU A 160 -32.21 -2.25 39.41
C LEU A 160 -31.05 -1.26 39.55
N LEU A 161 -30.87 -0.65 40.72
CA LEU A 161 -29.73 0.23 40.99
C LEU A 161 -28.44 -0.58 41.20
N ALA A 162 -28.52 -1.78 41.78
CA ALA A 162 -27.41 -2.71 41.91
C ALA A 162 -27.02 -3.34 40.54
N LEU A 163 -27.98 -3.70 39.69
CA LEU A 163 -27.74 -4.11 38.30
C LEU A 163 -27.19 -2.95 37.46
N ALA A 164 -27.68 -1.72 37.65
CA ALA A 164 -27.13 -0.54 37.00
C ALA A 164 -25.68 -0.30 37.47
N ARG A 165 -25.40 -0.32 38.77
CA ARG A 165 -24.04 -0.13 39.31
C ARG A 165 -23.11 -1.25 38.87
N ASN A 166 -23.51 -2.51 38.98
CA ASN A 166 -22.68 -3.66 38.64
C ASN A 166 -22.53 -3.86 37.12
N GLY A 167 -23.51 -3.41 36.31
CA GLY A 167 -23.44 -3.40 34.85
C GLY A 167 -22.69 -2.20 34.26
N LEU A 168 -22.77 -1.02 34.90
CA LEU A 168 -22.09 0.20 34.45
C LEU A 168 -20.60 0.20 34.84
N THR A 169 -20.21 -0.36 35.98
CA THR A 169 -18.82 -0.33 36.47
C THR A 169 -17.80 -0.90 35.46
N PRO A 170 -18.02 -2.05 34.78
CA PRO A 170 -17.10 -2.54 33.74
C PRO A 170 -17.14 -1.73 32.42
N LEU A 171 -18.15 -0.88 32.21
CA LEU A 171 -18.27 -0.03 31.02
C LEU A 171 -17.59 1.34 31.19
N VAL A 172 -17.44 1.86 32.42
CA VAL A 172 -16.83 3.19 32.65
C VAL A 172 -15.37 3.26 32.20
N SER A 173 -14.60 2.20 32.44
CA SER A 173 -13.18 2.15 32.09
C SER A 173 -12.93 2.23 30.56
N PRO A 174 -13.51 1.38 29.70
CA PRO A 174 -13.31 1.47 28.26
C PRO A 174 -13.92 2.72 27.63
N VAL A 175 -15.00 3.28 28.20
CA VAL A 175 -15.58 4.54 27.71
C VAL A 175 -14.61 5.71 27.93
N THR A 176 -13.97 5.79 29.10
CA THR A 176 -13.01 6.86 29.40
C THR A 176 -11.82 6.84 28.43
N GLU A 177 -11.27 5.66 28.17
CA GLU A 177 -10.17 5.48 27.22
C GLU A 177 -10.60 5.78 25.77
N GLY A 178 -11.82 5.37 25.39
CA GLY A 178 -12.41 5.71 24.10
C GLY A 178 -12.56 7.21 23.86
N VAL A 179 -13.00 7.97 24.88
CA VAL A 179 -13.10 9.44 24.80
C VAL A 179 -11.73 10.07 24.55
N ILE A 180 -10.69 9.59 25.22
CA ILE A 180 -9.31 10.08 25.01
C ILE A 180 -8.84 9.78 23.58
N ILE A 181 -9.01 8.54 23.10
CA ILE A 181 -8.65 8.16 21.73
C ILE A 181 -9.34 9.07 20.72
N VAL A 182 -10.62 9.33 20.93
CA VAL A 182 -11.43 10.15 20.03
C VAL A 182 -10.98 11.59 20.03
N LEU A 183 -10.70 12.15 21.21
CA LEU A 183 -10.15 13.50 21.32
C LEU A 183 -8.83 13.58 20.55
N LEU A 184 -7.95 12.60 20.74
CA LEU A 184 -6.67 12.51 20.00
C LEU A 184 -6.89 12.38 18.49
N VAL A 185 -7.87 11.59 18.03
CA VAL A 185 -8.21 11.45 16.61
C VAL A 185 -8.66 12.79 16.03
N VAL A 186 -9.56 13.51 16.71
CA VAL A 186 -10.04 14.82 16.29
C VAL A 186 -8.87 15.80 16.19
N PHE A 187 -8.02 15.90 17.22
CA PHE A 187 -6.85 16.77 17.20
C PHE A 187 -5.83 16.37 16.13
N MET A 188 -5.55 15.08 15.96
CA MET A 188 -4.65 14.58 14.91
C MET A 188 -5.19 14.88 13.51
N LEU A 189 -6.50 14.76 13.29
CA LEU A 189 -7.14 15.09 12.02
C LEU A 189 -7.14 16.60 11.76
N LEU A 190 -7.43 17.44 12.77
CA LEU A 190 -7.41 18.90 12.66
C LEU A 190 -5.99 19.46 12.48
N GLU A 191 -5.01 18.94 13.21
CA GLU A 191 -3.63 19.41 13.18
C GLU A 191 -2.73 18.62 12.24
N ARG A 192 -3.23 17.63 11.49
CA ARG A 192 -2.45 16.76 10.58
C ARG A 192 -1.33 17.48 9.84
N HIS A 193 -1.64 18.58 9.14
CA HIS A 193 -0.64 19.35 8.40
C HIS A 193 0.39 20.06 9.28
N ARG A 194 0.01 20.52 10.50
CA ARG A 194 0.92 21.17 11.46
C ARG A 194 1.81 20.15 12.16
N ILE A 195 1.25 19.05 12.65
CA ILE A 195 1.98 17.93 13.28
C ILE A 195 3.01 17.39 12.29
N ARG A 196 2.58 17.12 11.05
CA ARG A 196 3.48 16.68 9.98
C ARG A 196 4.63 17.66 9.74
N ARG A 197 4.35 18.96 9.59
CA ARG A 197 5.40 19.98 9.39
C ARG A 197 6.36 20.10 10.57
N ARG A 198 5.88 19.94 11.81
CA ARG A 198 6.72 19.96 13.02
C ARG A 198 7.61 18.73 13.11
N PHE A 199 7.06 17.54 12.84
CA PHE A 199 7.81 16.29 12.79
C PHE A 199 8.94 16.37 11.76
N LEU A 200 8.64 16.91 10.57
CA LEU A 200 9.64 17.12 9.51
C LEU A 200 10.79 18.08 9.91
N ARG A 201 10.50 19.09 10.74
CA ARG A 201 11.53 19.99 11.29
C ARG A 201 12.40 19.33 12.36
N LEU A 202 11.83 18.40 13.14
CA LEU A 202 12.57 17.64 14.16
C LEU A 202 13.56 16.67 13.52
N VAL A 203 13.17 16.04 12.41
CA VAL A 203 13.93 14.95 11.78
C VAL A 203 15.02 15.45 10.81
N GLY A 204 15.07 16.73 10.44
CA GLY A 204 16.21 17.23 9.65
C GLY A 204 16.30 18.73 9.41
N HIS A 205 17.43 19.31 9.81
CA HIS A 205 17.90 20.64 9.36
C HIS A 205 18.69 20.59 8.03
N SER A 206 18.99 19.41 7.47
CA SER A 206 19.94 19.28 6.33
C SER A 206 19.36 18.74 5.01
N HIS A 207 18.14 18.22 4.94
CA HIS A 207 17.58 17.59 3.71
C HIS A 207 16.06 17.82 3.53
N THR A 208 15.60 19.06 3.76
CA THR A 208 14.19 19.44 4.01
C THR A 208 13.18 19.08 2.92
N ALA A 209 13.56 18.96 1.65
CA ALA A 209 12.62 18.60 0.58
C ALA A 209 12.37 17.08 0.48
N MET A 210 13.43 16.27 0.58
CA MET A 210 13.34 14.81 0.36
C MET A 210 12.73 14.06 1.53
N THR A 211 13.05 14.45 2.77
CA THR A 211 12.39 13.87 3.97
C THR A 211 10.90 14.21 4.01
N THR A 212 10.53 15.39 3.51
CA THR A 212 9.12 15.83 3.42
C THR A 212 8.31 15.01 2.43
N LEU A 213 8.90 14.69 1.26
CA LEU A 213 8.28 13.86 0.23
C LEU A 213 8.22 12.38 0.65
N ALA A 214 9.29 11.86 1.25
CA ALA A 214 9.38 10.51 1.80
C ALA A 214 8.30 10.23 2.87
N VAL A 215 8.10 11.16 3.82
CA VAL A 215 7.07 11.02 4.86
C VAL A 215 5.65 11.10 4.28
N ASP A 216 5.45 11.88 3.21
CA ASP A 216 4.14 11.97 2.55
C ASP A 216 3.79 10.67 1.83
N GLU A 217 4.76 10.12 1.11
CA GLU A 217 4.64 8.84 0.43
C GLU A 217 4.41 7.70 1.43
N ALA A 218 5.15 7.70 2.54
CA ALA A 218 4.95 6.76 3.64
C ALA A 218 3.52 6.83 4.20
N GLY A 219 3.03 8.04 4.49
CA GLY A 219 1.70 8.25 5.06
C GLY A 219 0.57 7.88 4.10
N THR A 220 0.73 8.13 2.81
CA THR A 220 -0.27 7.78 1.78
C THR A 220 -0.32 6.28 1.52
N ARG A 221 0.83 5.61 1.43
CA ARG A 221 0.90 4.14 1.35
C ARG A 221 0.26 3.47 2.55
N LEU A 222 0.57 3.96 3.75
CA LEU A 222 0.03 3.42 4.99
C LEU A 222 -1.50 3.62 5.10
N SER A 223 -2.00 4.81 4.76
CA SER A 223 -3.46 5.08 4.69
C SER A 223 -4.15 4.22 3.62
N GLY A 224 -3.50 3.99 2.48
CA GLY A 224 -3.97 3.08 1.43
C GLY A 224 -4.12 1.64 1.92
N PHE A 225 -3.08 1.10 2.58
CA PHE A 225 -3.11 -0.24 3.16
C PHE A 225 -4.21 -0.41 4.20
N LEU A 226 -4.31 0.50 5.18
CA LEU A 226 -5.34 0.42 6.24
C LEU A 226 -6.76 0.45 5.67
N ARG A 227 -6.99 1.27 4.64
CA ARG A 227 -8.27 1.32 3.93
C ARG A 227 -8.57 0.05 3.17
N ALA A 228 -7.60 -0.44 2.41
CA ALA A 228 -7.72 -1.70 1.68
C ALA A 228 -8.10 -2.84 2.65
N GLN A 229 -7.39 -2.92 3.79
CA GLN A 229 -7.70 -3.89 4.84
C GLN A 229 -9.13 -3.75 5.37
N LEU A 230 -9.56 -2.53 5.70
CA LEU A 230 -10.93 -2.29 6.17
C LEU A 230 -11.96 -2.69 5.11
N GLN A 231 -11.73 -2.36 3.83
CA GLN A 231 -12.63 -2.68 2.72
C GLN A 231 -12.76 -4.18 2.52
N VAL A 232 -11.63 -4.90 2.43
CA VAL A 232 -11.64 -6.37 2.27
C VAL A 232 -12.30 -7.02 3.48
N ASN A 233 -11.96 -6.62 4.71
CA ASN A 233 -12.59 -7.15 5.93
C ASN A 233 -14.11 -6.87 5.96
N SER A 234 -14.55 -5.70 5.51
CA SER A 234 -15.97 -5.32 5.48
C SER A 234 -16.74 -6.15 4.46
N VAL A 235 -16.22 -6.30 3.23
CA VAL A 235 -16.85 -7.14 2.20
C VAL A 235 -16.92 -8.59 2.68
N PHE A 236 -15.84 -9.11 3.24
CA PHE A 236 -15.79 -10.45 3.81
C PHE A 236 -16.87 -10.65 4.89
N ALA A 237 -16.95 -9.74 5.86
CA ALA A 237 -17.94 -9.78 6.94
C ALA A 237 -19.38 -9.73 6.42
N ILE A 238 -19.66 -8.89 5.41
CA ILE A 238 -20.98 -8.80 4.78
C ILE A 238 -21.33 -10.13 4.10
N LEU A 239 -20.40 -10.73 3.34
CA LEU A 239 -20.63 -12.02 2.67
C LEU A 239 -20.87 -13.14 3.69
N VAL A 240 -20.11 -13.17 4.78
CA VAL A 240 -20.35 -14.09 5.90
C VAL A 240 -21.73 -13.87 6.50
N GLY A 241 -22.11 -12.63 6.80
CA GLY A 241 -23.43 -12.30 7.35
C GLY A 241 -24.58 -12.74 6.45
N ILE A 242 -24.48 -12.48 5.16
CA ILE A 242 -25.44 -12.91 4.14
C ILE A 242 -25.51 -14.44 4.09
N GLY A 243 -24.35 -15.11 4.07
CA GLY A 243 -24.28 -16.58 4.08
C GLY A 243 -24.95 -17.17 5.31
N LEU A 244 -24.60 -16.71 6.52
CA LEU A 244 -25.19 -17.19 7.78
C LEU A 244 -26.71 -16.93 7.83
N TYR A 245 -27.17 -15.80 7.30
CA TYR A 245 -28.59 -15.48 7.20
C TYR A 245 -29.34 -16.50 6.33
N PHE A 246 -28.82 -16.82 5.14
CA PHE A 246 -29.42 -17.83 4.25
C PHE A 246 -29.34 -19.25 4.80
N LEU A 247 -28.32 -19.55 5.61
CA LEU A 247 -28.22 -20.82 6.33
C LEU A 247 -29.21 -20.93 7.51
N GLY A 248 -29.93 -19.84 7.84
CA GLY A 248 -30.85 -19.79 8.98
C GLY A 248 -30.16 -19.80 10.34
N ILE A 249 -28.88 -19.43 10.40
CA ILE A 249 -28.12 -19.38 11.66
C ILE A 249 -28.52 -18.10 12.42
N PRO A 250 -28.95 -18.22 13.69
CA PRO A 250 -29.40 -17.06 14.44
C PRO A 250 -28.26 -16.07 14.68
N ASN A 251 -28.61 -14.80 14.80
CA ASN A 251 -27.67 -13.70 15.05
C ASN A 251 -26.59 -13.54 13.97
N ALA A 252 -26.96 -13.72 12.68
CA ALA A 252 -26.03 -13.59 11.57
C ALA A 252 -25.27 -12.25 11.53
N VAL A 253 -25.93 -11.15 11.93
CA VAL A 253 -25.30 -9.82 11.96
C VAL A 253 -24.26 -9.72 13.08
N LEU A 254 -24.53 -10.27 14.27
CA LEU A 254 -23.55 -10.37 15.36
C LEU A 254 -22.27 -11.04 14.86
N TRP A 255 -22.41 -12.17 14.18
CA TRP A 255 -21.27 -12.93 13.65
C TRP A 255 -20.56 -12.19 12.52
N ALA A 256 -21.28 -11.47 11.66
CA ALA A 256 -20.68 -10.62 10.64
C ALA A 256 -19.83 -9.50 11.26
N VAL A 257 -20.36 -8.78 12.24
CA VAL A 257 -19.65 -7.69 12.93
C VAL A 257 -18.45 -8.24 13.72
N LEU A 258 -18.62 -9.39 14.38
CA LEU A 258 -17.51 -10.06 15.05
C LEU A 258 -16.43 -10.52 14.05
N THR A 259 -16.83 -11.02 12.88
CA THR A 259 -15.90 -11.36 11.78
C THR A 259 -15.12 -10.13 11.34
N LEU A 260 -15.79 -9.01 11.11
CA LEU A 260 -15.15 -7.73 10.75
C LEU A 260 -14.08 -7.32 11.78
N ALA A 261 -14.43 -7.39 13.08
CA ALA A 261 -13.54 -7.02 14.17
C ALA A 261 -12.37 -8.00 14.32
N LEU A 262 -12.63 -9.30 14.30
CA LEU A 262 -11.62 -10.33 14.50
C LEU A 262 -10.68 -10.50 13.32
N ARG A 263 -11.09 -10.21 12.08
CA ARG A 263 -10.21 -10.32 10.90
C ARG A 263 -9.09 -9.28 10.85
N PHE A 264 -8.99 -8.39 11.85
CA PHE A 264 -7.77 -7.60 12.09
C PHE A 264 -6.67 -8.40 12.79
N LEU A 265 -7.01 -9.50 13.47
CA LEU A 265 -6.04 -10.41 14.08
C LEU A 265 -5.50 -11.37 13.01
N PRO A 266 -4.20 -11.33 12.70
CA PRO A 266 -3.61 -12.16 11.63
C PRO A 266 -3.69 -13.65 11.98
N TYR A 267 -4.03 -14.47 10.99
CA TYR A 267 -4.18 -15.95 11.04
C TYR A 267 -5.24 -16.51 11.99
N VAL A 268 -5.41 -15.93 13.17
CA VAL A 268 -6.26 -16.45 14.25
C VAL A 268 -7.68 -15.90 14.18
N GLY A 269 -7.83 -14.67 13.68
CA GLY A 269 -9.11 -13.95 13.66
C GLY A 269 -10.24 -14.70 12.97
N ILE A 270 -9.95 -15.29 11.81
CA ILE A 270 -10.93 -16.02 11.02
C ILE A 270 -11.44 -17.27 11.75
N TRP A 271 -10.55 -18.04 12.39
CA TRP A 271 -10.90 -19.28 13.07
C TRP A 271 -11.69 -19.02 14.35
N ILE A 272 -11.31 -18.00 15.14
CA ILE A 272 -12.09 -17.59 16.30
C ILE A 272 -13.49 -17.14 15.86
N SER A 273 -13.57 -16.37 14.77
CA SER A 273 -14.85 -15.88 14.27
C SER A 273 -15.74 -16.98 13.70
N ALA A 274 -15.17 -18.01 13.07
CA ALA A 274 -15.90 -19.13 12.50
C ALA A 274 -16.35 -20.14 13.56
N ALA A 275 -15.58 -20.29 14.65
CA ALA A 275 -15.84 -21.28 15.69
C ALA A 275 -17.26 -21.15 16.26
N PHE A 276 -17.66 -19.96 16.70
CA PHE A 276 -18.96 -19.78 17.34
C PHE A 276 -20.17 -20.03 16.41
N PRO A 277 -20.24 -19.49 15.18
CA PRO A 277 -21.28 -19.83 14.21
C PRO A 277 -21.34 -21.33 13.90
N ILE A 278 -20.20 -22.01 13.78
CA ILE A 278 -20.16 -23.46 13.54
C ILE A 278 -20.75 -24.21 14.74
N LEU A 279 -20.35 -23.87 15.97
CA LEU A 279 -20.93 -24.46 17.18
C LEU A 279 -22.43 -24.20 17.28
N LEU A 280 -22.87 -22.98 16.96
CA LEU A 280 -24.28 -22.61 16.99
C LEU A 280 -25.09 -23.37 15.93
N SER A 281 -24.53 -23.54 14.74
CA SER A 281 -25.09 -24.35 13.66
C SER A 281 -25.27 -25.82 14.08
N ILE A 282 -24.33 -26.36 14.86
CA ILE A 282 -24.45 -27.70 15.46
C ILE A 282 -25.60 -27.72 16.48
N ALA A 283 -25.81 -26.64 17.23
CA ALA A 283 -26.85 -26.59 18.26
C ALA A 283 -28.27 -26.36 17.72
N THR A 284 -28.42 -25.67 16.58
CA THR A 284 -29.72 -25.21 16.06
C THR A 284 -30.29 -26.13 14.98
N SER A 285 -29.45 -26.79 14.19
CA SER A 285 -29.90 -27.65 13.09
C SER A 285 -30.25 -29.07 13.57
N THR A 286 -30.95 -29.86 12.75
CA THR A 286 -31.25 -31.28 13.02
C THR A 286 -30.26 -32.24 12.37
N GLY A 287 -29.47 -31.78 11.37
CA GLY A 287 -28.48 -32.59 10.65
C GLY A 287 -27.06 -32.01 10.66
N TRP A 288 -26.13 -32.69 9.97
CA TRP A 288 -24.72 -32.27 9.81
C TRP A 288 -24.48 -31.29 8.65
N MET A 289 -25.46 -31.13 7.76
CA MET A 289 -25.35 -30.26 6.59
C MET A 289 -25.09 -28.80 6.98
N ALA A 290 -25.84 -28.24 7.93
CA ALA A 290 -25.68 -26.83 8.28
C ALA A 290 -24.27 -26.51 8.86
N PRO A 291 -23.71 -27.29 9.81
CA PRO A 291 -22.34 -27.08 10.27
C PRO A 291 -21.28 -27.19 9.16
N VAL A 292 -21.41 -28.21 8.30
CA VAL A 292 -20.46 -28.44 7.20
C VAL A 292 -20.52 -27.30 6.18
N VAL A 293 -21.72 -26.85 5.81
CA VAL A 293 -21.89 -25.71 4.88
C VAL A 293 -21.42 -24.40 5.52
N THR A 294 -21.57 -24.24 6.83
CA THR A 294 -21.03 -23.07 7.56
C THR A 294 -19.51 -23.06 7.55
N LEU A 295 -18.88 -24.21 7.84
CA LEU A 295 -17.43 -24.35 7.73
C LEU A 295 -16.96 -24.09 6.29
N ALA A 296 -17.63 -24.68 5.31
CA ALA A 296 -17.33 -24.48 3.90
C ALA A 296 -17.47 -23.01 3.49
N LEU A 297 -18.48 -22.28 3.97
CA LEU A 297 -18.66 -20.85 3.73
C LEU A 297 -17.41 -20.06 4.17
N TYR A 298 -16.95 -20.25 5.41
CA TYR A 298 -15.77 -19.56 5.93
C TYR A 298 -14.49 -19.99 5.18
N CYS A 299 -14.29 -21.28 4.92
CA CYS A 299 -13.11 -21.77 4.21
C CYS A 299 -13.05 -21.28 2.76
N VAL A 300 -14.17 -21.34 2.02
CA VAL A 300 -14.23 -20.89 0.62
C VAL A 300 -14.00 -19.39 0.53
N LEU A 301 -14.66 -18.61 1.40
CA LEU A 301 -14.44 -17.16 1.44
C LEU A 301 -12.98 -16.84 1.78
N GLU A 302 -12.39 -17.50 2.78
CA GLU A 302 -10.99 -17.25 3.19
C GLU A 302 -10.01 -17.61 2.07
N VAL A 303 -10.16 -18.77 1.44
CA VAL A 303 -9.31 -19.19 0.32
C VAL A 303 -9.46 -18.25 -0.87
N PHE A 304 -10.69 -17.87 -1.22
CA PHE A 304 -10.95 -16.95 -2.32
C PHE A 304 -10.39 -15.55 -2.03
N THR A 305 -10.63 -15.04 -0.82
CA THR A 305 -10.12 -13.73 -0.41
C THR A 305 -8.60 -13.70 -0.40
N ASN A 306 -7.93 -14.71 0.18
CA ASN A 306 -6.47 -14.75 0.26
C ASN A 306 -5.78 -14.95 -1.11
N ASN A 307 -6.39 -15.70 -2.03
CA ASN A 307 -5.76 -16.00 -3.33
C ASN A 307 -6.16 -15.05 -4.46
N VAL A 308 -7.29 -14.33 -4.33
CA VAL A 308 -7.82 -13.47 -5.41
C VAL A 308 -7.97 -12.03 -4.93
N VAL A 309 -8.76 -11.80 -3.88
CA VAL A 309 -9.14 -10.44 -3.47
C VAL A 309 -7.94 -9.70 -2.88
N GLU A 310 -7.21 -10.32 -1.96
CA GLU A 310 -6.07 -9.69 -1.29
C GLU A 310 -4.91 -9.39 -2.25
N PRO A 311 -4.51 -10.28 -3.18
CA PRO A 311 -3.51 -9.95 -4.19
C PRO A 311 -3.95 -8.82 -5.13
N ILE A 312 -5.24 -8.72 -5.48
CA ILE A 312 -5.72 -7.63 -6.36
C ILE A 312 -5.80 -6.29 -5.60
N VAL A 313 -6.31 -6.31 -4.37
CA VAL A 313 -6.61 -5.11 -3.60
C VAL A 313 -5.39 -4.59 -2.82
N LEU A 314 -4.56 -5.50 -2.30
CA LEU A 314 -3.36 -5.18 -1.51
C LEU A 314 -2.04 -5.34 -2.30
N GLY A 315 -2.08 -5.89 -3.52
CA GLY A 315 -1.04 -6.39 -4.45
C GLY A 315 0.38 -5.83 -4.52
N GLY A 316 0.99 -5.47 -3.40
CA GLY A 316 2.35 -4.93 -3.31
C GLY A 316 2.56 -3.93 -2.18
N SER A 317 1.54 -3.64 -1.36
CA SER A 317 1.51 -2.50 -0.45
C SER A 317 2.16 -2.73 0.92
N THR A 318 2.22 -3.97 1.43
CA THR A 318 2.87 -4.25 2.71
C THR A 318 4.32 -4.70 2.55
N GLY A 319 4.61 -5.49 1.52
CA GLY A 319 5.93 -6.09 1.31
C GLY A 319 6.46 -6.77 2.56
N MET A 320 5.58 -7.31 3.42
CA MET A 320 5.93 -7.99 4.66
C MET A 320 5.97 -9.49 4.42
N SER A 321 7.01 -10.16 4.93
CA SER A 321 7.11 -11.61 4.87
C SER A 321 6.03 -12.26 5.74
N PRO A 322 5.45 -13.42 5.37
CA PRO A 322 4.58 -14.16 6.27
C PRO A 322 5.21 -14.41 7.64
N LEU A 323 6.52 -14.67 7.67
CA LEU A 323 7.29 -14.81 8.90
C LEU A 323 7.32 -13.50 9.71
N ALA A 324 7.46 -12.35 9.04
CA ALA A 324 7.44 -11.04 9.67
C ALA A 324 6.09 -10.73 10.32
N VAL A 325 4.97 -11.14 9.69
CA VAL A 325 3.63 -10.98 10.27
C VAL A 325 3.48 -11.84 11.53
N ILE A 326 3.96 -13.09 11.51
CA ILE A 326 3.90 -13.98 12.68
C ILE A 326 4.79 -13.45 13.81
N THR A 327 6.04 -13.08 13.52
CA THR A 327 6.96 -12.56 14.54
C THR A 327 6.48 -11.24 15.11
N ALA A 328 5.92 -10.35 14.28
CA ALA A 328 5.23 -9.16 14.73
C ALA A 328 4.07 -9.48 15.67
N ALA A 329 3.18 -10.39 15.27
CA ALA A 329 2.05 -10.79 16.10
C ALA A 329 2.51 -11.28 17.48
N LEU A 330 3.55 -12.12 17.54
CA LEU A 330 4.14 -12.58 18.81
C LEU A 330 4.77 -11.44 19.61
N PHE A 331 5.56 -10.59 18.95
CA PHE A 331 6.25 -9.46 19.60
C PHE A 331 5.26 -8.45 20.20
N TRP A 332 4.27 -8.00 19.42
CA TRP A 332 3.31 -7.02 19.88
C TRP A 332 2.35 -7.61 20.92
N THR A 333 2.01 -8.89 20.82
CA THR A 333 1.23 -9.59 21.87
C THR A 333 2.00 -9.66 23.18
N TRP A 334 3.31 -9.95 23.12
CA TRP A 334 4.15 -9.94 24.31
C TRP A 334 4.29 -8.53 24.91
N LEU A 335 4.39 -7.50 24.07
CA LEU A 335 4.59 -6.12 24.50
C LEU A 335 3.33 -5.48 25.10
N TRP A 336 2.18 -5.60 24.43
CA TRP A 336 0.93 -4.89 24.78
C TRP A 336 -0.30 -5.81 24.93
N GLY A 337 -0.10 -7.14 24.99
CA GLY A 337 -1.19 -8.10 25.17
C GLY A 337 -2.11 -8.21 23.95
N GLY A 338 -3.38 -8.53 24.18
CA GLY A 338 -4.37 -8.71 23.11
C GLY A 338 -4.55 -7.45 22.24
N ILE A 339 -4.41 -6.26 22.82
CA ILE A 339 -4.48 -5.00 22.07
C ILE A 339 -3.30 -4.88 21.09
N GLY A 340 -2.10 -5.27 21.53
CA GLY A 340 -0.93 -5.33 20.66
C GLY A 340 -1.11 -6.29 19.48
N LEU A 341 -1.79 -7.42 19.68
CA LEU A 341 -2.09 -8.36 18.59
C LEU A 341 -2.95 -7.72 17.49
N VAL A 342 -3.98 -6.96 17.86
CA VAL A 342 -4.84 -6.24 16.89
C VAL A 342 -4.02 -5.21 16.10
N LEU A 343 -3.10 -4.54 16.79
CA LEU A 343 -2.25 -3.50 16.20
C LEU A 343 -1.00 -4.04 15.50
N ALA A 344 -0.73 -5.35 15.58
CA ALA A 344 0.54 -5.93 15.15
C ALA A 344 0.82 -5.67 13.67
N THR A 345 -0.13 -6.01 12.80
CA THR A 345 -0.02 -5.83 11.36
C THR A 345 0.14 -4.36 10.96
N PRO A 346 -0.74 -3.44 11.38
CA PRO A 346 -0.62 -2.04 10.97
C PRO A 346 0.62 -1.35 11.54
N LEU A 347 1.03 -1.62 12.78
CA LEU A 347 2.25 -1.02 13.35
C LEU A 347 3.51 -1.55 12.68
N THR A 348 3.55 -2.84 12.37
CA THR A 348 4.69 -3.44 11.65
C THR A 348 4.78 -2.89 10.24
N ALA A 349 3.65 -2.72 9.56
CA ALA A 349 3.61 -2.02 8.28
C ALA A 349 4.14 -0.58 8.39
N CYS A 350 3.75 0.18 9.42
CA CYS A 350 4.31 1.51 9.69
C CYS A 350 5.84 1.45 9.83
N LEU A 351 6.33 0.50 10.63
CA LEU A 351 7.75 0.35 10.92
C LEU A 351 8.57 -0.01 9.66
N VAL A 352 8.05 -0.92 8.84
CA VAL A 352 8.66 -1.32 7.56
C VAL A 352 8.68 -0.15 6.58
N VAL A 353 7.57 0.58 6.45
CA VAL A 353 7.49 1.75 5.57
C VAL A 353 8.44 2.85 6.03
N LEU A 354 8.51 3.14 7.34
CA LEU A 354 9.46 4.10 7.90
C LEU A 354 10.92 3.66 7.68
N GLY A 355 11.21 2.36 7.76
CA GLY A 355 12.53 1.79 7.49
C GLY A 355 13.08 2.07 6.09
N ARG A 356 12.19 2.18 5.09
CA ARG A 356 12.57 2.52 3.71
C ARG A 356 13.08 3.96 3.55
N TYR A 357 12.72 4.86 4.46
CA TYR A 357 13.01 6.30 4.36
C TYR A 357 13.96 6.82 5.43
N PHE A 358 14.04 6.15 6.58
CA PHE A 358 14.85 6.58 7.71
C PHE A 358 16.00 5.60 7.98
N PRO A 359 17.27 6.05 7.92
CA PRO A 359 18.43 5.19 8.15
C PRO A 359 18.39 4.44 9.49
N ALA A 360 17.82 5.05 10.53
CA ALA A 360 17.68 4.45 11.86
C ALA A 360 16.77 3.22 11.89
N PHE A 361 15.79 3.14 10.98
CA PHE A 361 14.81 2.04 10.90
C PHE A 361 15.07 1.10 9.72
N HIS A 362 16.16 1.29 8.97
CA HIS A 362 16.48 0.49 7.78
C HIS A 362 16.60 -1.01 8.09
N PHE A 363 17.05 -1.36 9.30
CA PHE A 363 17.09 -2.75 9.75
C PHE A 363 15.71 -3.41 9.78
N CYS A 364 14.65 -2.66 10.11
CA CYS A 364 13.27 -3.15 10.11
C CYS A 364 12.82 -3.51 8.69
N SER A 365 13.13 -2.66 7.71
CA SER A 365 12.80 -2.96 6.31
C SER A 365 13.60 -4.13 5.76
N ILE A 366 14.81 -4.41 6.25
CA ILE A 366 15.56 -5.60 5.82
C ILE A 366 15.01 -6.87 6.46
N LEU A 367 14.75 -6.86 7.78
CA LEU A 367 14.35 -8.07 8.52
C LEU A 367 12.88 -8.45 8.32
N LEU A 368 12.00 -7.45 8.16
CA LEU A 368 10.56 -7.66 8.17
C LEU A 368 9.94 -7.56 6.77
N ALA A 369 10.66 -6.99 5.79
CA ALA A 369 10.16 -7.06 4.43
C ALA A 369 10.31 -8.49 3.89
N SER A 370 9.25 -9.01 3.25
CA SER A 370 9.50 -9.97 2.19
C SER A 370 10.29 -9.20 1.17
N GLU A 371 11.44 -9.74 0.74
CA GLU A 371 12.23 -9.18 -0.35
C GLU A 371 11.26 -8.52 -1.33
N PRO A 372 11.42 -7.22 -1.67
CA PRO A 372 10.61 -6.70 -2.75
C PRO A 372 10.81 -7.68 -3.92
N PRO A 373 9.77 -8.07 -4.69
CA PRO A 373 10.03 -8.62 -6.01
C PRO A 373 11.02 -7.64 -6.59
N THR A 374 12.25 -8.07 -6.83
CA THR A 374 13.38 -7.18 -6.99
C THR A 374 12.92 -6.23 -8.08
N ALA A 375 12.59 -4.98 -7.74
CA ALA A 375 11.98 -4.10 -8.72
C ALA A 375 12.95 -4.16 -9.90
N MET A 376 12.46 -4.46 -11.10
CA MET A 376 13.34 -4.90 -12.18
C MET A 376 14.51 -3.91 -12.39
N GLU A 377 14.23 -2.63 -12.14
CA GLU A 377 15.17 -1.54 -11.92
C GLU A 377 16.32 -1.87 -10.92
N VAL A 378 16.05 -2.33 -9.69
CA VAL A 378 17.04 -2.70 -8.67
C VAL A 378 17.90 -3.87 -9.12
N LYS A 379 17.31 -4.88 -9.77
CA LYS A 379 18.08 -6.01 -10.31
C LYS A 379 19.03 -5.53 -11.41
N LEU A 380 18.54 -4.69 -12.32
CA LEU A 380 19.34 -4.07 -13.37
C LEU A 380 20.42 -3.14 -12.79
N VAL A 381 20.10 -2.23 -11.85
CA VAL A 381 21.08 -1.36 -11.17
C VAL A 381 22.15 -2.21 -10.49
N ARG A 382 21.77 -3.30 -9.82
CA ARG A 382 22.72 -4.22 -9.17
C ARG A 382 23.65 -4.86 -10.19
N LEU A 383 23.12 -5.40 -11.29
CA LEU A 383 23.94 -6.00 -12.36
C LEU A 383 24.90 -4.98 -12.99
N LEU A 384 24.44 -3.75 -13.22
CA LEU A 384 25.29 -2.65 -13.72
C LEU A 384 26.37 -2.27 -12.70
N THR A 385 26.02 -2.21 -11.41
CA THR A 385 26.97 -1.94 -10.32
C THR A 385 28.03 -3.03 -10.21
N GLU A 386 27.63 -4.30 -10.34
CA GLU A 386 28.50 -5.48 -10.38
C GLU A 386 29.25 -5.64 -11.72
N SER A 387 29.05 -4.72 -12.68
CA SER A 387 29.65 -4.76 -14.03
C SER A 387 29.31 -6.02 -14.85
N ARG A 388 28.16 -6.65 -14.58
CA ARG A 388 27.62 -7.83 -15.28
C ARG A 388 26.74 -7.42 -16.46
N LEU A 389 27.33 -6.71 -17.42
CA LEU A 389 26.61 -6.11 -18.55
C LEU A 389 25.86 -7.14 -19.41
N ALA A 390 26.47 -8.30 -19.67
CA ALA A 390 25.86 -9.36 -20.48
C ALA A 390 24.52 -9.85 -19.90
N GLU A 391 24.44 -10.01 -18.57
CA GLU A 391 23.21 -10.43 -17.91
C GLU A 391 22.17 -9.32 -17.85
N ALA A 392 22.59 -8.08 -17.63
CA ALA A 392 21.71 -6.92 -17.71
C ALA A 392 21.10 -6.79 -19.11
N LYS A 393 21.88 -7.06 -20.15
CA LYS A 393 21.45 -7.07 -21.56
C LYS A 393 20.42 -8.15 -21.85
N THR A 394 20.68 -9.39 -21.45
CA THR A 394 19.74 -10.51 -21.65
C THR A 394 18.39 -10.21 -21.00
N LEU A 395 18.42 -9.72 -19.76
CA LEU A 395 17.22 -9.34 -19.02
C LEU A 395 16.47 -8.17 -19.68
N LEU A 396 17.19 -7.18 -20.21
CA LEU A 396 16.56 -6.06 -20.91
C LEU A 396 15.95 -6.49 -22.25
N HIS A 397 16.59 -7.41 -22.98
CA HIS A 397 16.07 -7.98 -24.23
C HIS A 397 14.82 -8.84 -24.01
N GLU A 398 14.78 -9.62 -22.92
CA GLU A 398 13.61 -10.42 -22.53
C GLU A 398 12.37 -9.54 -22.32
N ILE A 399 12.55 -8.34 -21.78
CA ILE A 399 11.47 -7.39 -21.48
C ILE A 399 11.06 -6.57 -22.71
N THR A 400 12.04 -6.09 -23.47
CA THR A 400 11.79 -5.14 -24.57
C THR A 400 11.43 -5.83 -25.88
N GLY A 401 11.58 -7.16 -25.99
CA GLY A 401 11.30 -7.87 -27.24
C GLY A 401 12.14 -7.33 -28.42
N ALA A 402 13.39 -6.93 -28.14
CA ALA A 402 14.36 -6.32 -29.06
C ALA A 402 14.13 -4.86 -29.49
N ARG A 403 13.11 -4.15 -28.98
CA ARG A 403 12.93 -2.70 -29.24
C ARG A 403 12.46 -1.95 -27.99
N LEU A 404 13.01 -0.75 -27.77
CA LEU A 404 12.57 0.07 -26.64
C LEU A 404 11.16 0.62 -26.89
N THR A 405 10.23 0.34 -25.97
CA THR A 405 8.85 0.86 -26.00
C THR A 405 8.66 1.95 -24.95
N LEU A 406 7.65 2.82 -25.14
CA LEU A 406 7.32 3.86 -24.16
C LEU A 406 6.99 3.27 -22.78
N GLU A 407 6.26 2.16 -22.75
CA GLU A 407 5.87 1.44 -21.54
C GLU A 407 7.10 0.94 -20.77
N THR A 408 8.02 0.23 -21.45
CA THR A 408 9.26 -0.26 -20.82
C THR A 408 10.19 0.87 -20.38
N ALA A 409 10.25 1.97 -21.14
CA ALA A 409 11.01 3.16 -20.75
C ALA A 409 10.46 3.79 -19.46
N GLU A 410 9.14 3.96 -19.35
CA GLU A 410 8.51 4.55 -18.15
C GLU A 410 8.51 3.62 -16.94
N GLU A 411 8.30 2.32 -17.13
CA GLU A 411 8.17 1.35 -16.03
C GLU A 411 9.52 0.84 -15.50
N VAL A 412 10.58 0.85 -16.32
CA VAL A 412 11.87 0.24 -15.95
C VAL A 412 13.02 1.23 -15.99
N LEU A 413 13.23 1.94 -17.09
CA LEU A 413 14.40 2.82 -17.24
C LEU A 413 14.27 4.09 -16.40
N MET A 414 13.11 4.75 -16.41
CA MET A 414 12.92 5.99 -15.64
C MET A 414 13.08 5.79 -14.13
N PRO A 415 12.48 4.75 -13.50
CA PRO A 415 12.71 4.43 -12.10
C PRO A 415 14.17 4.06 -11.79
N MET A 416 14.84 3.33 -12.70
CA MET A 416 16.26 2.99 -12.57
C MET A 416 17.14 4.23 -12.48
N ILE A 417 16.99 5.18 -13.43
CA ILE A 417 17.79 6.41 -13.46
C ILE A 417 17.50 7.25 -12.21
N ARG A 418 16.23 7.35 -11.78
CA ARG A 418 15.86 8.03 -10.52
C ARG A 418 16.51 7.37 -9.30
N THR A 419 16.59 6.04 -9.25
CA THR A 419 17.19 5.30 -8.15
C THR A 419 18.70 5.54 -8.07
N ILE A 420 19.39 5.56 -9.22
CA ILE A 420 20.82 5.88 -9.33
C ILE A 420 21.08 7.34 -8.92
N GLU A 421 20.22 8.28 -9.33
CA GLU A 421 20.35 9.70 -8.97
C GLU A 421 20.07 9.99 -7.49
N ASN A 422 19.17 9.24 -6.87
CA ASN A 422 18.76 9.44 -5.47
C ASN A 422 19.62 8.67 -4.45
N GLU A 423 20.66 7.96 -4.89
CA GLU A 423 21.64 7.27 -4.02
C GLU A 423 21.02 6.32 -2.97
N LEU A 424 19.91 5.63 -3.29
CA LEU A 424 19.14 4.84 -2.33
C LEU A 424 19.86 3.58 -1.79
N PHE A 425 21.08 3.28 -2.24
CA PHE A 425 21.85 2.11 -1.79
C PHE A 425 22.95 2.54 -0.80
N PRO A 426 22.82 2.22 0.50
CA PRO A 426 23.86 2.53 1.49
C PRO A 426 25.16 1.82 1.13
N GLY A 427 26.20 2.58 0.77
CA GLY A 427 27.52 2.05 0.39
C GLY A 427 27.84 2.09 -1.11
N ALA A 428 26.92 2.53 -1.97
CA ALA A 428 27.16 2.77 -3.39
C ALA A 428 27.03 4.28 -3.65
N ALA A 429 27.90 4.99 -4.37
CA ALA A 429 29.04 4.59 -5.15
C ALA A 429 29.87 5.87 -5.39
N SER A 430 31.20 5.80 -5.34
CA SER A 430 32.07 6.92 -5.75
C SER A 430 31.60 7.50 -7.10
N LYS A 431 31.79 8.81 -7.36
CA LYS A 431 31.45 9.47 -8.65
C LYS A 431 31.86 8.64 -9.89
N GLN A 432 32.94 7.88 -9.78
CA GLN A 432 33.45 6.96 -10.80
C GLN A 432 32.51 5.79 -11.13
N VAL A 433 31.85 5.20 -10.13
CA VAL A 433 30.93 4.06 -10.33
C VAL A 433 29.64 4.54 -10.98
N LYS A 434 29.12 5.70 -10.58
CA LYS A 434 27.95 6.33 -11.24
C LYS A 434 28.21 6.62 -12.72
N ALA A 435 29.39 7.16 -13.04
CA ALA A 435 29.80 7.38 -14.43
C ALA A 435 29.88 6.08 -15.24
N ARG A 436 30.39 4.98 -14.64
CA ARG A 436 30.45 3.66 -15.26
C ARG A 436 29.05 3.09 -15.54
N ILE A 437 28.14 3.18 -14.57
CA ILE A 437 26.75 2.72 -14.72
C ILE A 437 26.09 3.46 -15.89
N TYR A 438 26.23 4.79 -15.97
CA TYR A 438 25.68 5.55 -17.10
C TYR A 438 26.34 5.25 -18.44
N GLN A 439 27.63 4.95 -18.47
CA GLN A 439 28.26 4.46 -19.70
C GLN A 439 27.65 3.14 -20.18
N GLN A 440 27.43 2.19 -19.27
CA GLN A 440 26.78 0.91 -19.58
C GLN A 440 25.31 1.08 -20.00
N MET A 441 24.56 1.99 -19.37
CA MET A 441 23.18 2.27 -19.77
C MET A 441 23.09 2.84 -21.19
N ARG A 442 24.02 3.73 -21.57
CA ARG A 442 24.06 4.28 -22.94
C ARG A 442 24.31 3.19 -23.98
N GLU A 443 25.18 2.23 -23.68
CA GLU A 443 25.42 1.07 -24.53
C GLU A 443 24.15 0.22 -24.71
N LEU A 444 23.44 -0.07 -23.61
CA LEU A 444 22.18 -0.81 -23.65
C LEU A 444 21.08 -0.10 -24.43
N ILE A 445 20.94 1.23 -24.29
CA ILE A 445 19.91 2.01 -24.99
C ILE A 445 20.21 2.10 -26.49
N ASN A 446 21.47 2.34 -26.85
CA ASN A 446 21.87 2.44 -28.26
C ASN A 446 21.65 1.13 -29.03
N GLU A 447 21.82 -0.01 -28.37
CA GLU A 447 21.54 -1.31 -28.99
C GLU A 447 20.04 -1.53 -29.25
N LEU A 448 19.16 -0.90 -28.47
CA LEU A 448 17.71 -0.96 -28.64
C LEU A 448 17.16 0.09 -29.60
N ALA A 449 18.03 0.93 -30.18
CA ALA A 449 17.63 1.97 -31.12
C ALA A 449 17.20 1.36 -32.47
N PRO A 450 16.10 1.85 -33.08
CA PRO A 450 15.74 1.44 -34.43
C PRO A 450 16.83 1.87 -35.44
N PRO A 451 17.09 1.08 -36.50
CA PRO A 451 18.02 1.48 -37.55
C PRO A 451 17.55 2.79 -38.20
N LEU A 452 18.51 3.64 -38.56
CA LEU A 452 18.22 4.90 -39.26
C LEU A 452 17.36 4.62 -40.50
N PRO A 453 16.31 5.41 -40.77
CA PRO A 453 15.55 5.27 -42.01
C PRO A 453 16.53 5.36 -43.17
N ALA A 454 16.53 4.34 -44.03
CA ALA A 454 17.37 4.33 -45.22
C ALA A 454 16.94 5.54 -46.07
N VAL A 455 17.83 6.54 -46.19
CA VAL A 455 17.71 7.55 -47.23
C VAL A 455 17.54 6.79 -48.53
N SER A 456 16.42 6.98 -49.21
CA SER A 456 16.08 6.34 -50.46
C SER A 456 17.26 6.44 -51.44
N ALA A 457 17.99 5.35 -51.59
CA ALA A 457 19.20 5.24 -52.40
C ALA A 457 18.92 5.37 -53.92
N GLU A 458 17.69 5.65 -54.32
CA GLU A 458 17.30 5.85 -55.72
C GLU A 458 17.32 7.33 -56.15
N ALA A 459 17.52 8.29 -55.24
CA ALA A 459 17.57 9.72 -55.59
C ALA A 459 18.98 10.34 -55.68
N ASN A 460 20.02 9.64 -55.22
CA ASN A 460 21.40 10.17 -55.15
C ASN A 460 22.40 9.48 -56.10
N SER A 461 21.99 9.19 -57.33
CA SER A 461 22.93 8.78 -58.41
C SER A 461 23.51 9.96 -59.19
N ALA A 462 23.25 11.21 -58.78
CA ALA A 462 23.89 12.40 -59.34
C ALA A 462 24.44 13.27 -58.19
N ASN A 463 25.78 13.33 -58.08
CA ASN A 463 26.60 14.10 -57.14
C ASN A 463 26.76 13.58 -55.68
N PRO A 464 27.90 12.93 -55.34
CA PRO A 464 28.21 12.46 -53.98
C PRO A 464 28.67 13.54 -52.97
N GLU A 465 28.79 14.82 -53.35
CA GLU A 465 29.44 15.83 -52.49
C GLU A 465 28.51 16.90 -51.88
N GLN A 466 27.20 16.80 -52.05
CA GLN A 466 26.25 17.77 -51.49
C GLN A 466 25.02 17.12 -50.86
N GLY A 467 25.24 16.33 -49.81
CA GLY A 467 24.19 15.95 -48.87
C GLY A 467 24.44 16.64 -47.53
N THR A 468 23.96 17.87 -47.35
CA THR A 468 23.92 18.45 -46.00
C THR A 468 23.06 17.54 -45.12
N PRO A 469 23.54 17.08 -43.95
CA PRO A 469 22.74 16.27 -43.05
C PRO A 469 21.46 17.05 -42.71
N GLU A 470 20.30 16.42 -42.90
CA GLU A 470 18.99 17.00 -42.64
C GLU A 470 18.95 17.49 -41.18
N ALA A 471 18.66 18.79 -40.98
CA ALA A 471 18.72 19.40 -39.66
C ALA A 471 17.76 18.70 -38.68
N PRO A 472 18.19 18.40 -37.43
CA PRO A 472 17.36 17.69 -36.49
C PRO A 472 16.13 18.53 -36.13
N SER A 473 14.96 17.94 -36.28
CA SER A 473 13.68 18.55 -35.91
C SER A 473 13.54 18.80 -34.40
N VAL A 474 14.22 17.99 -33.58
CA VAL A 474 14.22 18.12 -32.11
C VAL A 474 15.64 17.98 -31.58
N VAL A 475 16.12 18.98 -30.82
CA VAL A 475 17.38 18.88 -30.09
C VAL A 475 17.11 18.75 -28.60
N ILE A 476 17.62 17.67 -27.99
CA ILE A 476 17.50 17.40 -26.57
C ILE A 476 18.77 17.88 -25.87
N LEU A 477 18.59 18.82 -24.93
CA LEU A 477 19.66 19.46 -24.20
C LEU A 477 19.69 18.94 -22.75
N PRO A 478 20.66 18.08 -22.37
CA PRO A 478 20.82 17.68 -20.98
C PRO A 478 21.33 18.85 -20.13
N PHE A 479 20.73 19.04 -18.95
CA PHE A 479 21.01 20.18 -18.09
C PHE A 479 22.39 20.10 -17.44
N ILE A 480 22.61 19.15 -16.51
CA ILE A 480 23.85 19.05 -15.72
C ILE A 480 24.31 17.60 -15.52
N THR A 481 23.40 16.67 -15.28
CA THR A 481 23.74 15.31 -14.85
C THR A 481 23.91 14.38 -16.05
N GLU A 482 24.71 13.32 -15.89
CA GLU A 482 24.76 12.25 -16.90
C GLU A 482 23.41 11.51 -17.01
N GLY A 483 22.60 11.51 -15.95
CA GLY A 483 21.21 11.03 -16.02
C GLY A 483 20.33 11.83 -16.98
N ASP A 484 20.56 13.15 -17.11
CA ASP A 484 19.83 14.00 -18.06
C ASP A 484 20.09 13.59 -19.51
N GLU A 485 21.34 13.19 -19.82
CA GLU A 485 21.78 12.71 -21.13
C GLU A 485 21.16 11.34 -21.43
N VAL A 486 21.19 10.41 -20.47
CA VAL A 486 20.61 9.07 -20.63
C VAL A 486 19.10 9.14 -20.87
N ILE A 487 18.37 10.00 -20.14
CA ILE A 487 16.93 10.23 -20.43
C ILE A 487 16.74 10.84 -21.82
N GLY A 488 17.64 11.73 -22.23
CA GLY A 488 17.63 12.27 -23.58
C GLY A 488 17.76 11.18 -24.63
N GLN A 489 18.67 10.22 -24.46
CA GLN A 489 18.84 9.09 -25.38
C GLN A 489 17.63 8.16 -25.42
N VAL A 490 17.01 7.90 -24.26
CA VAL A 490 15.73 7.16 -24.22
C VAL A 490 14.69 7.86 -25.08
N LEU A 491 14.54 9.18 -24.93
CA LEU A 491 13.57 9.94 -25.70
C LEU A 491 13.94 10.05 -27.19
N GLU A 492 15.22 10.12 -27.53
CA GLU A 492 15.72 10.08 -28.90
C GLU A 492 15.34 8.77 -29.59
N VAL A 493 15.52 7.63 -28.92
CA VAL A 493 15.10 6.32 -29.43
C VAL A 493 13.58 6.25 -29.62
N LEU A 494 12.80 6.77 -28.66
CA LEU A 494 11.34 6.80 -28.75
C LEU A 494 10.84 7.71 -29.88
N LEU A 495 11.42 8.90 -30.04
CA LEU A 495 11.06 9.84 -31.12
C LEU A 495 11.45 9.29 -32.49
N ARG A 496 12.60 8.62 -32.61
CA ARG A 496 13.01 7.95 -33.85
C ARG A 496 12.08 6.82 -34.24
N ALA A 497 11.54 6.08 -33.26
CA ALA A 497 10.54 5.05 -33.52
C ALA A 497 9.25 5.62 -34.16
N GLU A 498 8.93 6.90 -33.87
CA GLU A 498 7.83 7.66 -34.46
C GLU A 498 8.23 8.42 -35.75
N GLY A 499 9.43 8.19 -36.30
CA GLY A 499 9.92 8.84 -37.52
C GLY A 499 10.46 10.26 -37.35
N ILE A 500 10.66 10.73 -36.11
CA ILE A 500 11.17 12.08 -35.82
C ILE A 500 12.71 12.04 -35.69
N ASN A 501 13.40 12.90 -36.46
CA ASN A 501 14.84 13.08 -36.32
C ASN A 501 15.15 13.92 -35.07
N ALA A 502 15.45 13.23 -33.97
CA ALA A 502 15.92 13.80 -32.72
C ALA A 502 17.44 13.61 -32.54
N HIS A 503 18.07 14.58 -31.87
CA HIS A 503 19.49 14.54 -31.53
C HIS A 503 19.75 15.00 -30.08
N VAL A 504 20.52 14.21 -29.34
CA VAL A 504 20.90 14.52 -27.93
C VAL A 504 22.31 15.09 -27.90
N LEU A 505 22.48 16.26 -27.28
CA LEU A 505 23.81 16.83 -27.02
C LEU A 505 24.48 16.13 -25.83
N SER A 506 25.81 16.08 -25.82
CA SER A 506 26.52 15.46 -24.70
C SER A 506 26.39 16.30 -23.43
N GLY A 507 26.12 15.63 -22.30
CA GLY A 507 26.14 16.21 -20.96
C GLY A 507 27.52 16.73 -20.55
N LYS A 508 28.60 16.22 -21.16
CA LYS A 508 30.00 16.62 -20.89
C LYS A 508 30.41 17.94 -21.55
N MET A 509 29.66 18.42 -22.55
CA MET A 509 29.95 19.67 -23.23
C MET A 509 29.80 20.87 -22.30
N LEU A 510 30.69 21.86 -22.46
CA LEU A 510 30.58 23.12 -21.73
C LEU A 510 29.33 23.90 -22.18
N ARG A 511 28.85 24.82 -21.33
CA ARG A 511 27.64 25.60 -21.65
C ARG A 511 27.79 26.41 -22.94
N THR A 512 28.96 26.99 -23.17
CA THR A 512 29.28 27.77 -24.38
C THR A 512 29.30 26.89 -25.63
N GLU A 513 29.90 25.71 -25.54
CA GLU A 513 29.95 24.72 -26.61
C GLU A 513 28.56 24.20 -26.97
N LYS A 514 27.69 23.93 -25.97
CA LYS A 514 26.28 23.59 -26.19
C LYS A 514 25.55 24.68 -26.97
N GLN A 515 25.81 25.95 -26.64
CA GLN A 515 25.17 27.11 -27.30
C GLN A 515 25.65 27.28 -28.75
N GLU A 516 26.94 27.09 -29.02
CA GLU A 516 27.48 27.11 -30.38
C GLU A 516 26.88 25.98 -31.22
N ARG A 517 26.85 24.76 -30.67
CA ARG A 517 26.28 23.61 -31.37
C ARG A 517 24.78 23.74 -31.64
N LEU A 518 24.03 24.35 -30.72
CA LEU A 518 22.62 24.68 -30.92
C LEU A 518 22.40 25.66 -32.09
N LYS A 519 23.31 26.62 -32.29
CA LYS A 519 23.25 27.55 -33.44
C LYS A 519 23.54 26.83 -34.76
N GLU A 520 24.51 25.93 -34.76
CA GLU A 520 24.88 25.15 -35.94
C GLU A 520 23.75 24.20 -36.39
N LEU A 521 23.05 23.59 -35.45
CA LEU A 521 21.99 22.61 -35.74
C LEU A 521 20.66 23.23 -36.23
N GLN A 522 20.49 24.56 -36.12
CA GLN A 522 19.29 25.30 -36.53
C GLN A 522 17.95 24.65 -36.10
N ALA A 523 17.92 24.02 -34.92
CA ALA A 523 16.76 23.25 -34.49
C ALA A 523 15.55 24.13 -34.19
N SER A 524 14.38 23.74 -34.70
CA SER A 524 13.11 24.43 -34.47
C SER A 524 12.53 24.15 -33.08
N THR A 525 12.81 22.98 -32.50
CA THR A 525 12.34 22.56 -31.18
C THR A 525 13.50 22.12 -30.29
N ILE A 526 13.54 22.66 -29.06
CA ILE A 526 14.56 22.34 -28.06
C ILE A 526 13.88 21.80 -26.81
N LEU A 527 14.27 20.60 -26.37
CA LEU A 527 13.83 20.02 -25.11
C LEU A 527 14.95 20.06 -24.08
N LEU A 528 14.76 20.82 -23.01
CA LEU A 528 15.65 20.78 -21.86
C LEU A 528 15.32 19.57 -20.97
N SER A 529 16.25 18.63 -20.84
CA SER A 529 16.12 17.43 -20.00
C SER A 529 16.75 17.67 -18.63
N SER A 530 15.96 17.54 -17.55
CA SER A 530 16.46 17.59 -16.19
C SER A 530 15.78 16.56 -15.27
N ILE A 531 16.58 15.66 -14.71
CA ILE A 531 16.15 14.73 -13.65
C ILE A 531 16.38 15.30 -12.25
N ASP A 532 17.39 16.14 -12.05
CA ASP A 532 17.67 16.65 -10.71
C ASP A 532 16.61 17.68 -10.28
N SER A 533 15.76 17.29 -9.33
CA SER A 533 14.75 18.17 -8.74
C SER A 533 15.33 19.45 -8.11
N ARG A 534 16.63 19.45 -7.74
CA ARG A 534 17.35 20.62 -7.19
C ARG A 534 17.66 21.69 -8.23
N SER A 535 17.62 21.33 -9.52
CA SER A 535 17.96 22.21 -10.63
C SER A 535 16.84 23.16 -11.06
N ALA A 536 15.62 23.00 -10.52
CA ALA A 536 14.44 23.74 -10.95
C ALA A 536 14.61 25.29 -11.05
N PRO A 537 15.27 25.99 -10.11
CA PRO A 537 15.54 27.42 -10.26
C PRO A 537 16.59 27.74 -11.33
N ALA A 538 17.58 26.85 -11.50
CA ALA A 538 18.66 27.01 -12.47
C ALA A 538 18.19 26.71 -13.90
N VAL A 539 17.17 25.86 -14.05
CA VAL A 539 16.46 25.60 -15.31
C VAL A 539 15.81 26.90 -15.83
N ASP A 540 15.15 27.70 -14.97
CA ASP A 540 14.54 28.97 -15.40
C ASP A 540 15.58 29.94 -15.98
N ASN A 541 16.76 30.05 -15.35
CA ASN A 541 17.85 30.88 -15.86
C ASN A 541 18.37 30.40 -17.22
N MET A 542 18.45 29.08 -17.42
CA MET A 542 18.87 28.49 -18.70
C MET A 542 17.83 28.73 -19.79
N VAL A 543 16.54 28.56 -19.47
CA VAL A 543 15.44 28.84 -20.41
C VAL A 543 15.47 30.31 -20.86
N ARG A 544 15.63 31.25 -19.92
CA ARG A 544 15.78 32.68 -20.26
C ARG A 544 16.98 32.92 -21.16
N SER A 545 18.13 32.31 -20.84
CA SER A 545 19.34 32.42 -21.65
C SER A 545 19.14 31.87 -23.06
N LEU A 546 18.47 30.73 -23.21
CA LEU A 546 18.18 30.11 -24.51
C LEU A 546 17.22 30.96 -25.32
N ARG A 547 16.19 31.55 -24.69
CA ARG A 547 15.24 32.42 -25.38
C ARG A 547 15.90 33.70 -25.91
N THR A 548 16.84 34.27 -25.18
CA THR A 548 17.64 35.42 -25.65
C THR A 548 18.49 35.06 -26.87
N MET A 549 18.98 33.82 -26.97
CA MET A 549 19.83 33.37 -28.08
C MET A 549 19.05 32.88 -29.30
N LEU A 550 17.90 32.23 -29.08
CA LEU A 550 17.08 31.59 -30.09
C LEU A 550 15.61 32.04 -29.91
N PRO A 551 15.25 33.25 -30.36
CA PRO A 551 13.92 33.82 -30.14
C PRO A 551 12.81 33.06 -30.89
N GLU A 552 13.14 32.44 -32.02
CA GLU A 552 12.18 31.71 -32.88
C GLU A 552 12.04 30.22 -32.51
N ALA A 553 12.89 29.69 -31.61
CA ALA A 553 12.85 28.27 -31.24
C ALA A 553 11.75 27.97 -30.22
N THR A 554 11.08 26.83 -30.39
CA THR A 554 10.13 26.30 -29.42
C THR A 554 10.88 25.61 -28.27
N ILE A 555 10.77 26.16 -27.06
CA ILE A 555 11.45 25.62 -25.88
C ILE A 555 10.47 24.80 -25.04
N LEU A 556 10.86 23.56 -24.78
CA LEU A 556 10.16 22.57 -23.95
C LEU A 556 11.04 22.18 -22.75
N VAL A 557 10.43 21.80 -21.63
CA VAL A 557 11.18 21.41 -20.42
C VAL A 557 10.66 20.08 -19.87
N GLY A 558 11.54 19.09 -19.79
CA GLY A 558 11.30 17.81 -19.12
C GLY A 558 11.85 17.83 -17.70
N LEU A 559 10.96 17.72 -16.70
CA LEU A 559 11.27 17.66 -15.27
C LEU A 559 10.98 16.27 -14.73
N TRP A 560 11.94 15.36 -14.90
CA TRP A 560 11.69 13.93 -14.84
C TRP A 560 11.61 13.33 -13.45
N SER A 561 11.98 14.05 -12.39
CA SER A 561 11.89 13.58 -10.99
C SER A 561 10.81 14.31 -10.18
N LEU A 562 10.08 15.24 -10.82
CA LEU A 562 9.03 16.01 -10.16
C LEU A 562 7.68 15.26 -10.22
N PRO A 563 7.07 14.91 -9.08
CA PRO A 563 5.77 14.26 -9.06
C PRO A 563 4.68 15.21 -9.58
N GLN A 564 3.75 14.67 -10.39
CA GLN A 564 2.70 15.43 -11.09
C GLN A 564 1.93 16.42 -10.20
N LYS A 565 1.58 16.02 -8.96
CA LYS A 565 0.80 16.86 -8.03
C LYS A 565 1.60 17.96 -7.32
N GLY A 566 2.92 17.82 -7.23
CA GLY A 566 3.82 18.83 -6.63
C GLY A 566 4.35 19.87 -7.62
N ALA A 567 4.36 19.52 -8.91
CA ALA A 567 4.95 20.32 -9.98
C ALA A 567 4.15 21.57 -10.34
N ALA A 568 2.85 21.65 -10.00
CA ALA A 568 1.95 22.72 -10.45
C ALA A 568 2.43 24.16 -10.17
N ARG A 569 3.06 24.41 -9.00
CA ARG A 569 3.60 25.74 -8.66
C ARG A 569 4.83 26.11 -9.48
N LEU A 570 5.67 25.13 -9.80
CA LEU A 570 6.89 25.33 -10.59
C LEU A 570 6.56 25.41 -12.08
N ILE A 571 5.66 24.53 -12.56
CA ILE A 571 5.09 24.56 -13.91
C ILE A 571 4.47 25.92 -14.19
N ARG A 572 3.70 26.48 -13.25
CA ARG A 572 3.10 27.82 -13.41
C ARG A 572 4.16 28.90 -13.60
N ARG A 573 5.22 28.91 -12.76
CA ARG A 573 6.32 29.87 -12.90
C ARG A 573 7.08 29.73 -14.22
N LEU A 574 7.34 28.50 -14.68
CA LEU A 574 8.04 28.26 -15.95
C LEU A 574 7.16 28.58 -17.16
N ARG A 575 5.85 28.42 -17.05
CA ARG A 575 4.88 28.80 -18.09
C ARG A 575 4.79 30.33 -18.22
N ASP A 576 4.96 31.07 -17.11
CA ASP A 576 5.10 32.53 -17.13
C ASP A 576 6.39 32.99 -17.85
N SER A 577 7.40 32.11 -17.98
CA SER A 577 8.68 32.35 -18.67
C SER A 577 8.66 32.05 -20.19
N LEU A 578 7.48 32.00 -20.83
CA LEU A 578 7.28 31.74 -22.28
C LEU A 578 7.68 30.31 -22.76
N VAL A 579 7.66 29.31 -21.87
CA VAL A 579 7.85 27.89 -22.23
C VAL A 579 6.56 27.33 -22.83
N VAL A 580 6.67 26.61 -23.96
CA VAL A 580 5.50 26.03 -24.66
C VAL A 580 4.93 24.81 -23.92
N GLY A 581 5.78 24.00 -23.28
CA GLY A 581 5.37 22.82 -22.53
C GLY A 581 6.34 22.42 -21.41
N VAL A 582 5.78 21.98 -20.28
CA VAL A 582 6.54 21.36 -19.17
C VAL A 582 6.01 19.96 -18.93
N TYR A 583 6.89 18.97 -19.00
CA TYR A 583 6.54 17.55 -18.94
C TYR A 583 7.16 16.90 -17.71
N THR A 584 6.45 15.93 -17.12
CA THR A 584 6.91 15.21 -15.92
C THR A 584 7.13 13.71 -16.16
N ASN A 585 6.67 13.19 -17.30
CA ASN A 585 6.85 11.82 -17.76
C ASN A 585 7.11 11.79 -19.28
N LEU A 586 7.62 10.67 -19.79
CA LEU A 586 7.99 10.52 -21.20
C LEU A 586 6.77 10.51 -22.10
N GLN A 587 5.64 9.97 -21.64
CA GLN A 587 4.38 9.91 -22.37
C GLN A 587 3.84 11.31 -22.67
N GLN A 588 3.84 12.22 -21.68
CA GLN A 588 3.45 13.62 -21.88
C GLN A 588 4.41 14.34 -22.82
N ALA A 589 5.72 14.09 -22.70
CA ALA A 589 6.70 14.68 -23.58
C ALA A 589 6.49 14.24 -25.04
N LEU A 590 6.32 12.93 -25.28
CA LEU A 590 6.11 12.39 -26.63
C LEU A 590 4.80 12.94 -27.26
N ARG A 591 3.69 12.91 -26.51
CA ARG A 591 2.41 13.49 -26.95
C ARG A 591 2.46 14.98 -27.19
N GLY A 592 3.30 15.71 -26.45
CA GLY A 592 3.47 17.15 -26.59
C GLY A 592 4.38 17.55 -27.76
N ILE A 593 5.37 16.73 -28.09
CA ILE A 593 6.35 16.99 -29.16
C ILE A 593 5.78 16.60 -30.53
N LEU A 594 5.08 15.47 -30.64
CA LEU A 594 4.55 14.96 -31.93
C LEU A 594 3.76 16.01 -32.73
N PRO A 595 2.80 16.76 -32.15
CA PRO A 595 2.01 17.74 -32.89
C PRO A 595 2.80 19.00 -33.31
N LEU A 596 3.95 19.27 -32.67
CA LEU A 596 4.78 20.45 -32.96
C LEU A 596 5.73 20.22 -34.14
N VAL A 597 5.99 18.95 -34.46
CA VAL A 597 7.05 18.54 -35.40
C VAL A 597 6.48 17.81 -36.62
N THR A 598 5.28 17.24 -36.53
CA THR A 598 4.61 16.62 -37.68
C THR A 598 3.93 17.69 -38.55
N PRO A 599 4.16 17.71 -39.88
CA PRO A 599 3.47 18.64 -40.76
C PRO A 599 1.97 18.29 -40.81
N SER A 600 1.10 19.29 -40.60
CA SER A 600 -0.35 19.14 -40.81
C SER A 600 -0.63 18.59 -42.21
N PRO A 601 -1.53 17.61 -42.38
CA PRO A 601 -1.91 17.15 -43.72
C PRO A 601 -2.50 18.32 -44.52
N PRO A 602 -2.26 18.40 -45.84
CA PRO A 602 -2.79 19.49 -46.66
C PRO A 602 -4.32 19.53 -46.57
N GLU A 603 -4.86 20.72 -46.32
CA GLU A 603 -6.30 21.01 -46.39
C GLU A 603 -6.82 20.59 -47.78
N GLY A 604 -7.49 19.45 -47.87
CA GLY A 604 -8.00 18.92 -49.13
C GLY A 604 -8.50 17.48 -49.08
N ALA A 605 -8.06 16.66 -48.12
CA ALA A 605 -8.56 15.29 -47.93
C ALA A 605 -9.57 15.22 -46.77
N ALA A 606 -10.64 16.01 -46.85
CA ALA A 606 -11.79 15.91 -45.95
C ALA A 606 -13.04 15.56 -46.75
N ALA A 607 -13.17 14.29 -47.11
CA ALA A 607 -14.47 13.67 -47.35
C ALA A 607 -14.36 12.16 -47.05
N GLU A 608 -15.29 11.69 -46.23
CA GLU A 608 -15.57 10.30 -45.84
C GLU A 608 -14.81 9.73 -44.62
N GLY A 609 -15.57 9.54 -43.53
CA GLY A 609 -15.16 8.76 -42.36
C GLY A 609 -15.13 9.56 -41.06
N GLY A 610 -16.30 9.82 -40.46
CA GLY A 610 -16.43 10.65 -39.27
C GLY A 610 -15.80 10.09 -38.00
N ALA A 611 -14.99 10.92 -37.34
CA ALA A 611 -14.98 11.15 -35.90
C ALA A 611 -14.17 12.44 -35.65
N ARG A 612 -14.84 13.57 -35.41
CA ARG A 612 -14.20 14.81 -34.96
C ARG A 612 -13.52 14.53 -33.61
N ALA A 613 -12.20 14.48 -33.58
CA ALA A 613 -11.43 14.55 -32.35
C ALA A 613 -11.62 15.96 -31.77
N GLU A 614 -12.27 16.05 -30.60
CA GLU A 614 -12.41 17.29 -29.85
C GLU A 614 -11.03 17.90 -29.55
N VAL A 615 -10.82 19.12 -30.03
CA VAL A 615 -9.76 20.00 -29.56
C VAL A 615 -10.09 20.36 -28.11
N VAL A 616 -9.48 19.61 -27.18
CA VAL A 616 -9.61 19.86 -25.75
C VAL A 616 -8.93 21.19 -25.42
N SER A 617 -9.74 22.17 -24.99
CA SER A 617 -9.30 23.47 -24.53
C SER A 617 -8.29 23.32 -23.37
N PRO A 618 -7.25 24.18 -23.27
CA PRO A 618 -6.23 24.13 -22.21
C PRO A 618 -6.78 24.25 -20.77
N ALA A 619 -8.06 24.57 -20.61
CA ALA A 619 -8.74 24.65 -19.32
C ALA A 619 -9.22 23.30 -18.76
N GLN A 620 -9.28 22.22 -19.55
CA GLN A 620 -9.83 20.93 -19.10
C GLN A 620 -8.80 19.97 -18.48
N LEU A 621 -7.51 20.36 -18.42
CA LEU A 621 -6.43 19.58 -17.78
C LEU A 621 -6.31 19.80 -16.25
N LEU A 622 -7.38 20.26 -15.59
CA LEU A 622 -7.43 20.54 -14.15
C LEU A 622 -8.55 19.79 -13.39
N LEU A 623 -8.80 18.53 -13.74
CA LEU A 623 -9.58 17.60 -12.91
C LEU A 623 -8.78 16.33 -12.59
#